data_AF-A0A1F7IKY7-F1
#
_entry.id   AF-A0A1F7IKY7-F1
#
_cell.length_a   1.000
_cell.length_b   1.000
_cell.length_c   1.000
_cell.angle_alpha   90.00
_cell.angle_beta   90.00
_cell.angle_gamma   90.00
#
_symmetry.space_group_name_H-M   'P 1'
#
loop_
_entity.id
_entity.type
_entity.pdbx_description
1 polymer ?
#
loop_
_entity_poly.entity_id
_entity_poly.type
_entity_poly.pdbx_seq_one_letter_code
_entity_poly.pdbx_strand_id
1 'polypeptide(L)' 'MNIKNNRIKDIGFVGKGCAISIASASMLYDYALDKNISDLQKLDSSFMLNMLGIELTPNRLKCALLSLEALTKILCQIKI' A
#
# COMPACT_ATOMS: atom_id res chain seq x y z
N MET A 1 -10.18 0.85 -8.26
CA MET A 1 -9.21 -0.23 -8.56
C MET A 1 -9.80 -1.18 -9.57
N ASN A 2 -9.07 -1.49 -10.63
CA ASN A 2 -9.43 -2.44 -11.68
C ASN A 2 -8.43 -3.61 -11.69
N ILE A 3 -8.92 -4.84 -11.82
CA ILE A 3 -8.12 -6.07 -11.84
C ILE A 3 -8.38 -6.83 -13.13
N LYS A 4 -7.31 -7.28 -13.80
CA LYS A 4 -7.37 -8.21 -14.93
C LYS A 4 -6.27 -9.25 -14.81
N ASN A 5 -6.60 -10.52 -15.06
CA ASN A 5 -5.65 -11.63 -15.02
C ASN A 5 -4.83 -11.67 -13.71
N ASN A 6 -5.52 -11.50 -12.58
CA ASN A 6 -4.92 -11.47 -11.23
C ASN A 6 -3.87 -10.36 -11.03
N ARG A 7 -3.92 -9.28 -11.82
CA ARG A 7 -3.04 -8.10 -11.72
C ARG A 7 -3.84 -6.81 -11.60
N ILE A 8 -3.30 -5.84 -10.87
CA ILE A 8 -3.88 -4.51 -10.76
C ILE A 8 -3.57 -3.72 -12.04
N LYS A 9 -4.61 -3.35 -12.79
CA LYS A 9 -4.48 -2.53 -14.01
C LYS A 9 -4.70 -1.06 -13.78
N ASP A 10 -5.47 -0.74 -12.74
CA ASP A 10 -5.70 0.63 -12.32
C ASP A 10 -5.97 0.64 -10.82
N ILE A 11 -5.43 1.63 -10.13
CA ILE A 11 -5.63 1.84 -8.70
C ILE A 11 -5.68 3.34 -8.45
N GLY A 12 -6.13 3.76 -7.29
CA GLY A 12 -6.18 5.16 -6.93
C GLY A 12 -6.42 5.25 -5.43
N PHE A 13 -5.97 6.34 -4.84
CA PHE A 13 -6.22 6.60 -3.43
C PHE A 13 -6.70 8.04 -3.25
N VAL A 14 -7.54 8.23 -2.25
CA VAL A 14 -7.89 9.53 -1.71
C VAL A 14 -7.62 9.43 -0.22
N GLY A 15 -6.95 10.43 0.33
CA GLY A 15 -6.57 10.42 1.73
C GLY A 15 -6.36 11.82 2.26
N LYS A 16 -6.61 11.98 3.55
CA LYS A 16 -6.26 13.16 4.33
C LYS A 16 -5.39 12.72 5.48
N GLY A 17 -4.21 13.33 5.61
CA GLY A 17 -3.26 12.97 6.64
C GLY A 17 -2.00 13.79 6.55
N CYS A 18 -0.99 13.39 7.31
CA CYS A 18 0.32 14.02 7.27
C CYS A 18 1.08 13.66 5.99
N ALA A 19 2.19 14.37 5.74
CA ALA A 19 3.04 14.12 4.58
C ALA A 19 3.47 12.65 4.45
N ILE A 20 3.79 11.96 5.56
CA ILE A 20 4.19 10.54 5.56
C ILE A 20 3.09 9.64 5.02
N SER A 21 1.84 9.83 5.45
CA SER A 21 0.72 9.01 4.99
C SER A 21 0.37 9.24 3.51
N ILE A 22 0.56 10.48 3.02
CA ILE A 22 0.34 10.78 1.61
C ILE A 22 1.48 10.21 0.76
N ALA A 23 2.72 10.36 1.21
CA ALA A 23 3.90 9.80 0.55
C ALA A 23 3.85 8.27 0.51
N SER A 24 3.54 7.60 1.63
CA SER A 24 3.44 6.15 1.67
C SER A 24 2.32 5.60 0.78
N ALA A 25 1.19 6.31 0.66
CA ALA A 25 0.13 5.95 -0.27
C ALA A 25 0.56 6.16 -1.74
N SER A 26 1.26 7.25 -2.05
CA SER A 26 1.78 7.52 -3.40
C SER A 26 2.79 6.46 -3.85
N MET A 27 3.75 6.11 -2.99
CA MET A 27 4.76 5.10 -3.32
C MET A 27 4.15 3.70 -3.47
N LEU A 28 3.17 3.36 -2.60
CA LEU A 28 2.45 2.10 -2.71
C LEU A 28 1.59 2.04 -3.97
N TYR A 29 0.99 3.16 -4.38
CA TYR A 29 0.27 3.27 -5.65
C TYR A 29 1.18 2.91 -6.83
N ASP A 30 2.35 3.55 -6.92
CA ASP A 30 3.31 3.30 -8.00
C ASP A 30 3.79 1.85 -8.00
N TYR A 31 4.05 1.29 -6.81
CA TYR A 31 4.49 -0.09 -6.69
C TYR A 31 3.41 -1.10 -7.07
N ALA A 32 2.14 -0.83 -6.73
CA ALA A 32 1.05 -1.79 -6.88
C ALA A 32 0.57 -1.94 -8.34
N LEU A 33 0.81 -0.95 -9.19
CA LEU A 33 0.47 -1.01 -10.60
C LEU A 33 1.14 -2.20 -11.29
N ASP A 34 0.36 -2.94 -12.09
CA ASP A 34 0.75 -4.15 -12.82
C ASP A 34 1.27 -5.34 -11.97
N LYS A 35 1.25 -5.25 -10.64
CA LYS A 35 1.61 -6.35 -9.75
C LYS A 35 0.50 -7.38 -9.62
N ASN A 36 0.93 -8.61 -9.34
CA ASN A 36 0.02 -9.71 -9.04
C ASN A 36 -0.57 -9.54 -7.62
N ILE A 37 -1.85 -9.86 -7.46
CA ILE A 37 -2.54 -9.77 -6.17
C ILE A 37 -1.84 -10.61 -5.09
N SER A 38 -1.40 -11.81 -5.44
CA SER A 38 -0.73 -12.74 -4.50
C SER A 38 0.62 -12.22 -4.02
N ASP A 39 1.29 -11.36 -4.79
CA ASP A 39 2.53 -10.71 -4.35
C ASP A 39 2.22 -9.54 -3.42
N LEU A 40 1.17 -8.77 -3.72
CA LEU A 40 0.72 -7.65 -2.89
C LEU A 40 0.19 -8.10 -1.53
N GLN A 41 -0.41 -9.29 -1.45
CA GLN A 41 -0.86 -9.90 -0.18
C GLN A 41 0.28 -10.27 0.77
N LYS A 42 1.52 -10.37 0.27
CA LYS A 42 2.70 -10.71 1.08
C LYS A 42 3.43 -9.48 1.62
N LEU A 43 3.00 -8.28 1.24
CA LEU A 43 3.62 -7.05 1.71
C LEU A 43 3.40 -6.89 3.21
N ASP A 44 4.46 -6.48 3.90
CA ASP A 44 4.48 -6.31 5.35
C ASP A 44 4.95 -4.91 5.74
N SER A 45 4.96 -4.65 7.04
CA SER A 45 5.42 -3.36 7.57
C SER A 45 6.87 -3.07 7.21
N SER A 46 7.72 -4.10 7.18
CA SER A 46 9.14 -4.00 6.85
C SER A 46 9.33 -3.46 5.43
N PHE A 47 8.55 -3.97 4.47
CA PHE A 47 8.56 -3.49 3.09
C PHE A 47 8.25 -2.00 3.00
N MET A 48 7.20 -1.53 3.68
CA MET A 48 6.81 -0.12 3.67
C MET A 48 7.88 0.79 4.29
N LEU A 49 8.50 0.36 5.39
CA LEU A 49 9.56 1.13 6.04
C LEU A 49 10.82 1.20 5.17
N ASN A 50 11.20 0.09 4.53
CA ASN A 50 12.32 0.06 3.58
C ASN A 50 12.04 0.92 2.34
N MET A 51 10.80 0.90 1.84
CA MET A 51 10.39 1.72 0.70
C MET A 51 10.47 3.22 1.03
N LEU A 52 10.06 3.62 2.23
CA LEU A 52 10.16 5.01 2.68
C LEU A 52 11.61 5.45 2.94
N GLY A 53 12.51 4.52 3.26
CA GLY A 53 13.95 4.78 3.42
C GLY A 53 14.31 5.73 4.56
N ILE A 54 13.43 5.88 5.55
CA ILE A 54 13.62 6.79 6.68
C ILE A 54 13.39 6.07 8.01
N GLU A 55 14.15 6.47 9.03
CA GLU A 55 13.89 6.05 10.40
C GLU A 55 12.68 6.81 10.96
N LEU A 56 11.68 6.07 11.41
CA LEU A 56 10.46 6.62 11.98
C LEU A 56 10.38 6.33 13.47
N THR A 57 9.91 7.30 14.23
CA THR A 57 9.52 7.08 15.63
C THR A 57 8.26 6.22 15.71
N PRO A 58 8.03 5.50 16.83
CA PRO A 58 6.86 4.64 16.98
C PRO A 58 5.52 5.34 16.70
N ASN A 59 5.42 6.63 17.03
CA ASN A 59 4.22 7.44 16.80
C ASN A 59 3.94 7.69 15.30
N ARG A 60 4.95 7.62 14.42
CA ARG A 60 4.80 7.83 12.97
C ARG A 60 4.61 6.54 12.18
N LEU A 61 4.86 5.38 12.78
CA LEU A 61 4.66 4.07 12.13
C LEU A 61 3.22 3.90 11.63
N LYS A 62 2.22 4.29 12.42
CA LYS A 62 0.81 4.21 11.99
C LYS A 62 0.53 5.01 10.72
N CYS A 63 1.16 6.16 10.54
CA CYS A 63 1.01 6.96 9.33
C CYS A 63 1.65 6.29 8.11
N ALA A 64 2.82 5.67 8.28
CA ALA A 64 3.51 4.95 7.21
C ALA A 64 2.75 3.69 6.76
N LEU A 65 2.17 2.96 7.71
CA LEU A 65 1.54 1.66 7.48
C LEU A 65 0.06 1.74 7.08
N LEU A 66 -0.57 2.91 7.19
CA LEU A 66 -2.00 3.09 6.91
C LEU A 66 -2.39 2.65 5.49
N SER A 67 -1.57 2.99 4.49
CA SER A 67 -1.82 2.64 3.10
C SER A 67 -1.74 1.14 2.85
N LEU A 68 -0.79 0.44 3.50
CA LEU A 68 -0.66 -1.01 3.46
C LEU A 68 -1.88 -1.69 4.09
N GLU A 69 -2.33 -1.23 5.26
CA GLU A 69 -3.53 -1.79 5.90
C GLU A 69 -4.77 -1.64 5.01
N ALA A 70 -4.94 -0.46 4.38
CA ALA A 70 -6.03 -0.21 3.45
C ALA A 70 -5.97 -1.14 2.23
N LEU A 71 -4.79 -1.32 1.62
CA LEU A 71 -4.61 -2.25 0.50
C LEU A 71 -4.94 -3.69 0.92
N THR A 72 -4.37 -4.18 2.02
CA THR A 72 -4.59 -5.55 2.51
C THR A 72 -6.07 -5.82 2.78
N LYS A 73 -6.79 -4.86 3.37
CA LYS A 73 -8.24 -4.99 3.58
C LYS A 73 -9.02 -5.14 2.29
N ILE A 74 -8.69 -4.38 1.26
CA ILE A 74 -9.35 -4.48 -0.05
C ILE A 74 -8.99 -5.81 -0.74
N LEU A 75 -7.72 -6.23 -0.68
CA LEU A 75 -7.28 -7.50 -1.26
C LEU A 75 -7.92 -8.71 -0.59
N CYS A 76 -8.21 -8.65 0.71
CA CYS A 76 -8.92 -9.70 1.44
C CYS A 76 -10.40 -9.83 1.02
N GLN A 77 -11.02 -8.74 0.55
CA GLN A 77 -12.42 -8.74 0.08
C GLN A 77 -12.58 -9.30 -1.33
N ILE A 78 -11.48 -9.42 -2.08
CA ILE A 78 -11.51 -9.97 -3.44
C ILE A 78 -11.54 -11.50 -3.33
N LYS A 79 -12.72 -12.08 -3.53
CA LYS A 79 -12.85 -13.51 -3.82
C LYS A 79 -12.33 -13.75 -5.22
N ILE A 80 -11.15 -14.37 -5.30
CA ILE A 80 -10.55 -14.88 -6.54
C ILE A 80 -11.21 -16.22 -6.88
#